data_AF-A0A4V2I3W2-F1
#
_entry.id   AF-A0A4V2I3W2-F1
#
_cell.length_a   1.000
_cell.length_b   1.000
_cell.length_c   1.000
_cell.angle_alpha   90.00
_cell.angle_beta   90.00
_cell.angle_gamma   90.00
#
_symmetry.space_group_name_H-M   'P 1'
#
loop_
_entity.id
_entity.type
_entity.pdbx_description
1 polymer ?
#
loop_
_entity_poly.entity_id
_entity_poly.type
_entity_poly.pdbx_seq_one_letter_code
_entity_poly.pdbx_strand_id
1 'polypeptide(L)' 'MNIEALLASMTPEIYERLRQAVETGKWPDGTPLNEEQKASSMQAVMLYQA' A
#
# COMPACT_ATOMS: atom_id res chain seq x y z
N MET A 1 -8.92 -3.70 4.89
CA MET A 1 -9.37 -3.39 3.49
C MET A 1 -9.47 -4.68 2.67
N ASN A 2 -10.31 -4.75 1.63
CA ASN A 2 -10.29 -5.86 0.68
C ASN A 2 -9.20 -5.62 -0.39
N ILE A 3 -8.17 -6.46 -0.40
CA ILE A 3 -7.01 -6.37 -1.33
C ILE A 3 -7.41 -6.48 -2.79
N GLU A 4 -8.46 -7.23 -3.11
CA GLU A 4 -8.92 -7.44 -4.48
C GLU A 4 -9.45 -6.14 -5.09
N ALA A 5 -10.17 -5.33 -4.31
CA ALA A 5 -10.64 -4.02 -4.73
C ALA A 5 -9.50 -3.00 -4.89
N LEU A 6 -8.47 -3.09 -4.04
CA LEU A 6 -7.28 -2.26 -4.14
C LEU A 6 -6.46 -2.60 -5.40
N LEU A 7 -6.31 -3.89 -5.71
CA LEU A 7 -5.64 -4.36 -6.93
C LEU A 7 -6.42 -3.96 -8.19
N ALA A 8 -7.75 -4.07 -8.18
CA ALA A 8 -8.59 -3.66 -9.30
C ALA A 8 -8.52 -2.15 -9.60
N SER A 9 -8.17 -1.33 -8.59
CA SER A 9 -7.98 0.12 -8.73
C SER A 9 -6.51 0.54 -8.73
N MET A 10 -5.58 -0.43 -8.80
CA MET A 10 -4.14 -0.15 -8.69
C MET A 10 -3.65 0.59 -9.93
N THR A 11 -3.12 1.78 -9.71
CA THR A 11 -2.38 2.54 -10.71
C THR A 11 -0.89 2.60 -10.32
N PRO A 12 0.02 2.92 -11.27
CA PRO A 12 1.44 3.10 -10.94
C PRO A 12 1.66 4.13 -9.81
N GLU A 13 0.85 5.19 -9.77
CA GLU A 13 0.91 6.19 -8.71
C GLU A 13 0.48 5.62 -7.34
N ILE A 14 -0.62 4.84 -7.29
CA ILE A 14 -1.08 4.22 -6.05
C ILE A 14 -0.05 3.21 -5.55
N TYR A 15 0.52 2.40 -6.45
CA TYR A 15 1.58 1.47 -6.11
C TYR A 15 2.78 2.18 -5.49
N GLU A 16 3.28 3.25 -6.10
CA GLU A 16 4.42 4.01 -5.57
C GLU A 16 4.12 4.59 -4.18
N ARG A 17 2.89 5.10 -3.96
CA ARG A 17 2.46 5.61 -2.65
C ARG A 17 2.41 4.50 -1.61
N LEU A 18 1.91 3.32 -1.96
CA LEU A 18 1.89 2.16 -1.06
C LEU A 18 3.31 1.68 -0.74
N ARG A 19 4.20 1.65 -1.74
CA ARG A 19 5.61 1.27 -1.59
C ARG A 19 6.32 2.21 -0.61
N GLN A 20 6.22 3.52 -0.84
CA GLN A 20 6.78 4.53 0.07
C GLN A 20 6.20 4.43 1.48
N ALA A 21 4.89 4.17 1.58
CA ALA A 21 4.24 4.05 2.87
C ALA A 21 4.74 2.83 3.65
N VAL A 22 4.91 1.68 2.99
CA VAL A 22 5.46 0.46 3.60
C VAL A 22 6.92 0.68 4.04
N GLU A 23 7.73 1.36 3.24
CA GLU A 23 9.15 1.65 3.56
C GLU A 23 9.30 2.61 4.75
N THR A 24 8.46 3.64 4.82
CA THR A 24 8.56 4.70 5.84
C THR A 24 7.69 4.45 7.07
N GLY A 25 6.73 3.54 6.98
CA GLY A 25 5.69 3.32 7.99
C GLY A 25 4.64 4.43 8.06
N LYS A 26 4.61 5.34 7.08
CA LYS A 26 3.73 6.53 7.07
C LYS A 26 3.22 6.82 5.67
N TRP A 27 1.98 7.28 5.56
CA TRP A 27 1.44 7.83 4.33
C TRP A 27 2.20 9.09 3.89
N PRO A 28 2.11 9.49 2.60
CA PRO A 28 2.79 10.68 2.07
C PRO A 28 2.40 12.00 2.74
N ASP A 29 1.25 12.04 3.41
CA ASP A 29 0.78 13.18 4.21
C ASP A 29 1.42 13.23 5.62
N GLY A 30 2.25 12.24 5.97
CA GLY A 30 2.89 12.09 7.28
C GLY A 30 2.08 11.26 8.28
N THR A 31 0.88 10.81 7.92
CA THR A 31 0.02 10.01 8.80
C THR A 31 0.62 8.61 8.99
N PRO A 32 0.84 8.13 10.22
CA PRO A 32 1.38 6.79 10.45
C PRO A 32 0.40 5.70 9.97
N LEU A 33 0.95 4.66 9.35
CA LEU A 33 0.20 3.45 9.04
C LEU A 33 -0.17 2.71 10.33
N ASN A 34 -1.40 2.26 10.43
CA ASN A 34 -1.76 1.26 11.43
C ASN A 34 -1.36 -0.16 10.97
N GLU A 35 -1.39 -1.12 11.88
CA GLU A 35 -0.99 -2.52 11.64
C GLU A 35 -1.74 -3.16 10.46
N GLU A 36 -3.07 -2.97 10.36
CA GLU A 36 -3.88 -3.51 9.27
C GLU A 36 -3.50 -2.88 7.92
N GLN A 37 -3.32 -1.56 7.89
CA GLN A 37 -2.92 -0.82 6.70
C GLN A 37 -1.52 -1.23 6.24
N LYS A 38 -0.59 -1.42 7.18
CA LYS A 38 0.77 -1.88 6.89
C LYS A 38 0.77 -3.28 6.28
N ALA A 39 0.05 -4.22 6.87
CA ALA A 39 -0.09 -5.58 6.34
C ALA A 39 -0.73 -5.59 4.95
N SER A 40 -1.83 -4.85 4.78
CA SER A 40 -2.57 -4.77 3.51
C SER A 40 -1.73 -4.11 2.40
N SER A 41 -1.03 -3.02 2.72
CA SER A 41 -0.17 -2.31 1.76
C SER A 41 1.02 -3.17 1.36
N MET A 42 1.63 -3.87 2.31
CA MET A 42 2.75 -4.78 2.03
C MET A 42 2.32 -5.93 1.12
N GLN A 43 1.17 -6.54 1.37
CA GLN A 43 0.63 -7.58 0.48
C GLN A 43 0.32 -7.05 -0.92
N ALA A 44 -0.31 -5.88 -1.03
CA ALA A 44 -0.62 -5.27 -2.32
C ALA A 44 0.63 -4.94 -3.13
N VAL A 45 1.65 -4.40 -2.45
CA VAL A 45 2.96 -4.11 -3.05
C VAL A 45 3.63 -5.39 -3.53
N MET A 46 3.62 -6.48 -2.77
CA MET A 46 4.18 -7.76 -3.20
C MET A 46 3.44 -8.38 -4.40
N LEU A 47 2.11 -8.35 -4.39
CA LEU A 47 1.27 -8.91 -5.45
C LEU A 47 1.41 -8.17 -6.78
N TYR A 48 1.71 -6.87 -6.75
CA TYR A 48 1.89 -6.07 -7.97
C TYR A 48 3.24 -6.31 -8.67
N GLN A 49 4.27 -6.77 -7.96
CA GLN A 49 5.62 -7.05 -8.52
C GLN A 49 5.79 -8.50 -8.99
N ALA A 50 4.82 -9.37 -8.73
CA ALA A 50 4.82 -10.78 -9.14
C ALA A 50 4.29 -10.94 -10.58
#